data_AF-A0ABD3G0A1-F1
#
_entry.id   AF-A0ABD3G0A1-F1
#
_cell.length_a   1.000
_cell.length_b   1.000
_cell.length_c   1.000
_cell.angle_alpha   90.00
_cell.angle_beta   90.00
_cell.angle_gamma   90.00
#
_symmetry.space_group_name_H-M   'P 1'
#
loop_
_entity.id
_entity.type
_entity.pdbx_description
1 polymer ?
#
loop_
_entity_poly.entity_id
_entity_poly.type
_entity_poly.pdbx_seq_one_letter_code
_entity_poly.pdbx_strand_id
1 'polypeptide(L)'
;MLRLIVWPMDAGIIASFKRAYRRKQHLWVYEKPKSGAKIDKDVYKVDQLQAMRWSKDNWEDLQNKATIESCYRHTGIIFNGVDERSTSDSNYGSDVAVEDIIIRASQLSP
;
A
#
# COMPACT_ATOMS: atom_id res chain seq x y z
N MET A 1 9.54 7.84 -20.93
CA MET A 1 10.02 7.49 -19.57
C MET A 1 9.13 6.36 -19.05
N LEU A 2 9.59 5.11 -19.10
CA LEU A 2 8.81 3.96 -18.63
C LEU A 2 8.77 4.00 -17.09
N ARG A 3 7.58 4.18 -16.52
CA ARG A 3 7.37 4.09 -15.08
C ARG A 3 7.52 2.61 -14.70
N LEU A 4 8.62 2.24 -14.04
CA LEU A 4 8.80 0.91 -13.46
C LEU A 4 7.68 0.69 -12.44
N ILE A 5 6.78 -0.26 -12.71
CA ILE A 5 5.72 -0.63 -11.79
C ILE A 5 6.39 -1.36 -10.61
N VAL A 6 6.48 -0.68 -9.47
CA VAL A 6 6.94 -1.27 -8.21
C VAL A 6 5.80 -2.10 -7.61
N TRP A 7 6.10 -3.30 -7.11
CA TRP A 7 5.10 -4.13 -6.44
C TRP A 7 4.80 -3.58 -5.03
N PRO A 8 3.53 -3.57 -4.56
CA PRO A 8 3.17 -3.02 -3.24
C PRO A 8 3.96 -3.63 -2.08
N MET A 9 4.29 -4.92 -2.24
CA MET A 9 5.12 -5.66 -1.30
C MET A 9 6.50 -4.99 -1.11
N ASP A 10 7.11 -4.56 -2.21
CA ASP A 10 8.40 -3.88 -2.23
C ASP A 10 8.30 -2.37 -1.99
N ALA A 11 7.10 -1.78 -2.15
CA ALA A 11 6.84 -0.36 -1.88
C ALA A 11 6.84 0.01 -0.38
N GLY A 12 6.98 -0.97 0.52
CA GLY A 12 7.17 -0.71 1.95
C GLY A 12 6.56 -1.74 2.89
N ILE A 13 5.72 -2.65 2.40
CA ILE A 13 5.10 -3.70 3.21
C ILE A 13 6.17 -4.65 3.78
N ILE A 14 7.06 -5.18 2.93
CA ILE A 14 8.15 -6.08 3.36
C ILE A 14 9.10 -5.36 4.33
N ALA A 15 9.45 -4.10 4.05
CA ALA A 15 10.33 -3.32 4.92
C ALA A 15 9.72 -3.13 6.32
N SER A 16 8.44 -2.79 6.37
CA SER A 16 7.67 -2.62 7.62
C SER A 16 7.56 -3.93 8.39
N PHE A 17 7.27 -5.04 7.70
CA PHE A 17 7.22 -6.35 8.30
C PHE A 17 8.57 -6.78 8.90
N LYS A 18 9.66 -6.65 8.13
CA LYS A 18 11.03 -6.98 8.60
C LYS A 18 11.42 -6.14 9.82
N ARG A 19 11.03 -4.86 9.86
CA ARG A 19 11.27 -3.99 11.02
C ARG A 19 10.54 -4.50 12.27
N ALA A 20 9.27 -4.87 12.15
CA ALA A 20 8.48 -5.42 13.25
C ALA A 20 9.07 -6.75 13.76
N TYR A 21 9.44 -7.64 12.82
CA TYR A 21 10.07 -8.92 13.15
C TYR A 21 11.39 -8.74 13.92
N ARG A 22 12.29 -7.89 13.43
CA ARG A 22 13.57 -7.60 14.10
C ARG A 22 13.37 -7.02 15.50
N ARG A 23 12.33 -6.20 15.71
CA ARG A 23 11.99 -5.69 17.05
C ARG A 23 11.67 -6.83 18.02
N LYS A 24 10.82 -7.79 17.61
CA LYS A 24 10.51 -8.98 18.43
C LYS A 24 11.78 -9.80 18.69
N GLN A 25 12.60 -9.99 17.66
CA GLN A 25 13.85 -10.74 17.75
C GLN A 25 14.84 -10.11 18.76
N HIS A 26 14.99 -8.79 18.76
CA HIS A 26 15.87 -8.09 19.71
C HIS A 26 15.37 -8.21 21.16
N LEU A 27 14.06 -8.04 21.38
CA LEU A 27 13.45 -8.20 22.70
C LEU A 27 13.63 -9.61 23.23
N TRP A 28 13.39 -10.61 22.39
CA TRP A 28 13.57 -12.01 22.74
C TRP A 28 15.02 -12.35 23.11
N VAL A 29 15.99 -11.82 22.36
CA VAL A 29 17.42 -11.94 22.69
C VAL A 29 17.74 -11.29 24.04
N TYR A 30 17.20 -10.10 24.29
CA TYR A 30 17.41 -9.36 25.53
C TYR A 30 16.83 -10.08 26.76
N GLU A 31 15.79 -10.90 26.58
CA GLU A 31 15.16 -11.68 27.66
C GLU A 31 15.92 -12.96 28.02
N LYS A 32 16.66 -13.58 27.09
CA LYS A 32 17.41 -14.83 27.33
C LYS A 32 18.37 -14.80 28.54
N PRO A 33 19.20 -13.76 28.73
CA PRO A 33 20.10 -13.70 29.89
C PRO A 33 19.34 -13.61 31.22
N LYS A 34 18.17 -12.96 31.21
CA LYS A 34 17.33 -12.80 32.41
C LYS A 34 16.72 -14.13 32.87
N SER A 35 16.47 -15.05 31.94
CA SER A 35 15.98 -16.40 32.25
C SER A 35 17.10 -17.39 32.63
N GLY A 36 18.35 -16.93 32.76
CA GLY A 36 19.49 -17.81 33.06
C GLY A 36 19.87 -18.75 31.91
N ALA A 37 19.39 -18.50 30.69
CA ALA A 37 19.69 -19.32 29.53
C ALA A 37 21.15 -19.07 29.07
N LYS A 38 21.87 -20.14 28.71
CA LYS A 38 23.19 -20.02 28.08
C LYS A 38 23.06 -19.25 26.77
N ILE A 39 23.88 -18.23 26.61
CA ILE A 39 23.98 -17.45 25.37
C ILE A 39 24.77 -18.31 24.38
N ASP A 40 24.09 -18.84 23.36
CA ASP A 40 24.72 -19.53 22.24
C ASP A 40 25.44 -18.52 21.32
N LYS A 41 26.35 -18.99 20.46
CA LYS A 41 27.07 -18.16 19.48
C LYS A 41 26.11 -17.47 18.51
N ASP A 42 24.98 -18.10 18.17
CA ASP A 42 23.91 -17.50 17.38
C ASP A 42 22.76 -17.05 18.28
N VAL A 43 22.93 -15.87 18.86
CA VAL A 43 21.97 -15.31 19.82
C VAL A 43 20.60 -15.09 19.17
N TYR A 44 20.59 -14.79 17.87
CA TYR A 44 19.42 -14.45 17.06
C TYR A 44 18.70 -15.66 16.47
N LYS A 45 19.24 -16.88 16.63
CA LYS A 45 18.59 -18.12 16.19
C LYS A 45 17.25 -18.29 16.89
N VAL A 46 16.18 -18.38 16.11
CA VAL A 46 14.80 -18.60 16.57
C VAL A 46 14.28 -19.90 15.95
N ASP A 47 13.54 -20.71 16.70
CA ASP A 47 12.91 -21.90 16.14
C ASP A 47 11.82 -21.54 15.13
N GLN A 48 11.55 -22.43 14.18
CA GLN A 48 10.61 -22.15 13.09
C GLN A 48 9.19 -21.85 13.62
N LEU A 49 8.75 -22.53 14.68
CA LEU A 49 7.42 -22.32 15.24
C LEU A 49 7.28 -20.91 15.84
N GLN A 50 8.28 -20.46 16.59
CA GLN A 50 8.32 -19.11 17.14
C GLN A 50 8.41 -18.05 16.04
N ALA A 51 9.20 -18.29 14.99
CA ALA A 51 9.28 -17.41 13.83
C ALA A 51 7.93 -17.29 13.11
N MET A 52 7.19 -18.39 12.95
CA MET A 52 5.85 -18.40 12.35
C MET A 52 4.82 -17.68 13.22
N ARG A 53 4.86 -17.86 14.55
CA ARG A 53 4.01 -17.13 15.49
C ARG A 53 4.23 -15.62 15.37
N TRP A 54 5.49 -15.17 15.43
CA TRP A 54 5.80 -13.75 15.24
C TRP A 54 5.38 -13.23 13.87
N SER A 55 5.52 -14.05 12.83
CA SER A 55 5.11 -13.67 11.49
C SER A 55 3.61 -13.42 11.41
N LYS A 56 2.80 -14.30 12.01
CA LYS A 56 1.35 -14.12 12.12
C LYS A 56 0.99 -12.84 12.87
N ASP A 57 1.51 -12.67 14.09
CA ASP A 57 1.21 -11.48 14.90
C ASP A 57 1.59 -10.18 14.17
N ASN A 58 2.79 -10.15 13.57
CA ASN A 58 3.27 -8.95 12.86
C ASN A 58 2.42 -8.65 11.63
N TRP A 59 1.90 -9.69 10.95
CA TRP A 59 1.02 -9.52 9.80
C TRP A 59 -0.34 -8.96 10.21
N GLU A 60 -0.92 -9.47 11.30
CA GLU A 60 -2.17 -8.94 11.89
C GLU A 60 -1.99 -7.48 12.34
N ASP A 61 -0.90 -7.15 13.02
CA ASP A 61 -0.57 -5.77 13.42
C ASP A 61 -0.37 -4.82 12.23
N LEU A 62 0.15 -5.34 11.11
CA LEU A 62 0.40 -4.54 9.91
C LEU A 62 -0.88 -4.25 9.13
N GLN A 63 -1.84 -5.17 9.14
CA GLN A 63 -3.16 -4.97 8.51
C GLN A 63 -3.93 -3.80 9.12
N ASN A 64 -3.77 -3.57 10.42
CA ASN A 64 -4.41 -2.47 11.14
C ASN A 64 -3.77 -1.10 10.88
N LYS A 65 -2.78 -0.99 9.99
CA LYS A 65 -2.04 0.24 9.71
C LYS A 65 -2.30 0.75 8.30
N ALA A 66 -2.34 2.08 8.17
CA ALA A 66 -2.38 2.78 6.87
C ALA A 66 -1.15 2.52 5.97
N THR A 67 -0.14 1.78 6.46
CA THR A 67 1.05 1.41 5.69
C THR A 67 0.70 0.60 4.46
N ILE A 68 -0.22 -0.37 4.55
CA ILE A 68 -0.63 -1.19 3.39
C ILE A 68 -1.30 -0.29 2.35
N GLU A 69 -2.32 0.46 2.75
CA GLU A 69 -3.02 1.41 1.88
C GLU A 69 -2.05 2.40 1.21
N SER A 70 -1.15 3.01 1.98
CA SER A 70 -0.16 3.95 1.46
C SER A 70 0.78 3.29 0.43
N CYS A 71 1.20 2.05 0.64
CA CYS A 71 2.03 1.31 -0.31
C CYS A 71 1.28 1.03 -1.62
N TYR A 72 0.03 0.58 -1.54
CA TYR A 72 -0.82 0.35 -2.72
C TYR A 72 -1.17 1.64 -3.48
N ARG A 73 -1.33 2.75 -2.78
CA ARG A 73 -1.49 4.08 -3.39
C ARG A 73 -0.19 4.54 -4.06
N HIS A 74 0.96 4.29 -3.45
CA HIS A 74 2.26 4.67 -3.99
C HIS A 74 2.62 3.94 -5.30
N THR A 75 2.18 2.69 -5.44
CA THR A 75 2.36 1.92 -6.68
C THR A 75 1.37 2.29 -7.78
N GLY A 76 0.34 3.09 -7.47
CA GLY A 76 -0.71 3.45 -8.41
C GLY A 76 -1.66 2.28 -8.74
N ILE A 77 -1.63 1.19 -7.98
CA ILE A 77 -2.57 0.07 -8.14
C ILE A 77 -3.95 0.46 -7.61
N ILE A 78 -3.99 1.16 -6.48
CA ILE A 78 -5.21 1.88 -6.08
C ILE A 78 -5.22 3.18 -6.89
N PHE A 79 -5.88 3.16 -8.04
CA PHE A 79 -6.49 4.36 -8.56
C PHE A 79 -7.56 4.76 -7.54
N ASN A 80 -7.55 6.01 -7.07
CA ASN A 80 -8.80 6.58 -6.61
C ASN A 80 -9.73 6.44 -7.81
N GLY A 81 -10.58 5.41 -7.82
CA GLY A 81 -11.67 5.35 -8.76
C GLY A 81 -12.33 6.70 -8.70
N VAL A 82 -12.59 7.29 -9.86
CA VAL A 82 -13.63 8.31 -9.95
C VAL A 82 -14.78 7.77 -9.10
N ASP A 83 -15.16 8.49 -8.05
CA ASP A 83 -16.18 8.01 -7.14
C ASP A 83 -17.45 7.86 -7.98
N GLU A 84 -17.80 6.64 -8.37
CA GLU A 84 -19.03 6.40 -9.15
C GLU A 84 -20.28 6.73 -8.32
N ARG A 85 -20.13 7.07 -7.02
CA ARG A 85 -21.18 7.68 -6.20
C ARG A 85 -21.28 9.19 -6.34
N SER A 86 -20.32 9.87 -6.97
CA SER A 86 -20.53 11.22 -7.49
C SER A 86 -21.01 11.15 -8.94
N THR A 87 -22.17 10.53 -9.16
CA THR A 87 -23.03 10.99 -10.27
C THR A 87 -23.51 12.38 -9.88
N SER A 88 -22.66 13.40 -10.03
CA SER A 88 -23.22 14.70 -10.35
C SER A 88 -23.90 14.47 -11.69
N ASP A 89 -25.23 14.55 -11.73
CA ASP A 89 -26.00 14.51 -12.96
C ASP A 89 -25.29 15.38 -13.99
N SER A 90 -24.54 14.76 -14.91
CA SER A 90 -24.08 15.44 -16.09
C SER A 90 -25.33 15.57 -16.93
N ASN A 91 -26.09 16.63 -16.68
CA ASN A 91 -27.23 16.98 -17.48
C ASN A 91 -26.73 17.16 -18.92
N TYR A 92 -27.02 16.19 -19.78
CA TYR A 92 -26.81 16.24 -21.23
C TYR A 92 -27.46 17.49 -21.88
N GLY A 93 -28.30 18.23 -21.14
CA GLY A 93 -28.89 19.48 -21.58
C GLY A 93 -27.96 20.70 -21.63
N SER A 94 -26.69 20.60 -21.22
CA SER A 94 -25.70 21.68 -21.39
C SER A 94 -24.75 21.46 -22.58
N ASP A 95 -24.97 20.42 -23.38
CA ASP A 95 -24.22 20.25 -24.62
C ASP A 95 -24.64 21.32 -25.62
N VAL A 96 -23.65 21.89 -26.32
CA VAL A 96 -23.85 22.95 -27.32
C VAL A 96 -24.88 22.47 -28.34
N ALA A 97 -25.98 23.21 -28.50
CA ALA A 97 -27.03 22.90 -29.46
C ALA A 97 -26.40 22.69 -30.84
N VAL A 98 -26.84 21.66 -31.58
CA VAL A 98 -26.27 21.32 -32.90
C VAL A 98 -26.33 22.52 -33.84
N GLU A 99 -27.36 23.35 -33.68
CA GLU A 99 -27.58 24.61 -34.37
C GLU A 99 -26.44 25.62 -34.14
N ASP A 100 -25.91 25.72 -32.92
CA ASP A 100 -24.78 26.61 -32.59
C ASP A 100 -23.46 26.11 -33.21
N ILE A 101 -23.30 24.80 -33.36
CA ILE A 101 -22.14 24.21 -34.05
C ILE A 101 -22.20 24.52 -35.55
N ILE A 102 -23.39 24.39 -36.15
CA ILE A 102 -23.60 24.69 -37.58
C ILE A 102 -23.36 26.16 -37.89
N ILE A 103 -23.83 27.07 -37.03
CA ILE A 103 -23.63 28.52 -37.19
C ILE A 103 -22.14 28.88 -37.08
N ARG A 104 -21.41 28.30 -36.11
CA ARG A 104 -19.97 28.57 -35.98
C ARG A 104 -19.15 27.97 -37.12
N ALA A 105 -19.53 26.79 -37.62
CA ALA A 105 -18.86 26.17 -38.75
C ALA A 105 -19.07 26.96 -40.05
N SER A 106 -20.25 27.56 -40.27
CA SER A 106 -20.51 28.38 -41.46
C SER A 106 -19.74 29.71 -41.44
N GLN A 107 -19.44 30.26 -40.26
CA GLN A 107 -18.61 31.45 -40.09
C GLN A 107 -17.11 31.20 -40.26
N LEU A 108 -16.67 29.94 -40.30
CA LEU A 108 -15.28 29.53 -40.46
C LEU A 108 -14.91 29.14 -41.90
N SER A 109 -15.87 29.16 -42.83
CA SER A 109 -15.57 29.10 -44.27
C SER A 109 -15.26 30.50 -44.78
N PRO A 110 -14.11 30.75 -45.44
CA PRO A 110 -13.83 32.01 -46.12
C PRO A 110 -14.78 32.26 -47.29
#